data_AF-A0A930IRU0-F1
#
_entry.id   AF-A0A930IRU0-F1
#
_cell.length_a   1.000
_cell.length_b   1.000
_cell.length_c   1.000
_cell.angle_alpha   90.00
_cell.angle_beta   90.00
_cell.angle_gamma   90.00
#
_symmetry.space_group_name_H-M   'P 1'
#
loop_
_entity.id
_entity.type
_entity.pdbx_description
1 polymer ?
#
loop_
_entity_poly.entity_id
_entity_poly.type
_entity_poly.pdbx_seq_one_letter_code
_entity_poly.pdbx_strand_id
1 'polypeptide(L)'
;MNGKQLKNSILQWAIQGKLVPQDPNDEPASVLLEKIRAEKARLIKEGKIKKDKKESIIYRGEDNSYYEKFILTGEVKCIDDEIPFELPKGWEWCRLGTIFQTSSGTTPQSNNPLYYKDGDINWIRTTDLNNEILRNAEVKITEQACVDYKLKEVPINAVCIAMYGGAGTIGKHALIQFRTTINQSVCAIHPNIDCSSKFLHIFIQYQRP
;
A
#
# COMPACT_ATOMS: atom_id res chain seq x y z
N MET A 1 -7.70 9.35 -30.47
CA MET A 1 -7.20 9.12 -29.10
C MET A 1 -6.60 10.43 -28.60
N ASN A 2 -7.06 10.99 -27.48
CA ASN A 2 -6.46 12.19 -26.89
C ASN A 2 -5.33 11.83 -25.91
N GLY A 3 -4.54 12.83 -25.47
CA GLY A 3 -3.39 12.59 -24.59
C GLY A 3 -3.75 11.90 -23.26
N LYS A 4 -4.93 12.17 -22.69
CA LYS A 4 -5.42 11.51 -21.47
C LYS A 4 -5.70 10.03 -21.72
N GLN A 5 -6.37 9.70 -22.83
CA GLN A 5 -6.64 8.32 -23.23
C GLN A 5 -5.33 7.54 -23.44
N LEU A 6 -4.35 8.15 -24.12
CA LEU A 6 -3.05 7.52 -24.33
C LEU A 6 -2.32 7.24 -23.01
N LYS A 7 -2.28 8.21 -22.10
CA LYS A 7 -1.69 8.03 -20.76
C LYS A 7 -2.32 6.87 -20.01
N ASN A 8 -3.65 6.76 -20.03
CA ASN A 8 -4.37 5.68 -19.36
C ASN A 8 -4.10 4.31 -19.99
N SER A 9 -4.02 4.22 -21.32
CA SER A 9 -3.68 2.97 -22.00
C SER A 9 -2.25 2.51 -21.70
N ILE A 10 -1.29 3.44 -21.68
CA ILE A 10 0.10 3.14 -21.30
C ILE A 10 0.15 2.64 -19.86
N LEU A 11 -0.53 3.31 -18.93
CA LEU A 11 -0.60 2.91 -17.52
C LEU A 11 -1.21 1.51 -17.36
N GLN A 12 -2.31 1.23 -18.06
CA GLN A 12 -2.93 -0.09 -18.06
C GLN A 12 -1.96 -1.17 -18.57
N TRP A 13 -1.29 -0.93 -19.69
CA TRP A 13 -0.34 -1.90 -20.25
C TRP A 13 0.87 -2.12 -19.32
N ALA A 14 1.31 -1.07 -18.63
CA ALA A 14 2.39 -1.16 -17.65
C ALA A 14 2.00 -2.09 -16.50
N ILE A 15 0.82 -1.87 -15.90
CA ILE A 15 0.31 -2.67 -14.78
C ILE A 15 0.02 -4.13 -15.19
N GLN A 16 -0.38 -4.36 -16.44
CA GLN A 16 -0.58 -5.70 -16.99
C GLN A 16 0.72 -6.40 -17.42
N GLY A 17 1.89 -5.79 -17.24
CA GLY A 17 3.18 -6.37 -17.66
C GLY A 17 3.36 -6.48 -19.17
N LYS A 18 2.59 -5.72 -19.97
CA LYS A 18 2.59 -5.80 -21.45
C LYS A 18 3.60 -4.89 -22.13
N LEU A 19 4.24 -3.99 -21.38
CA LEU A 19 5.20 -3.03 -21.94
C LEU A 19 6.62 -3.60 -22.09
N VAL A 20 6.91 -4.75 -21.50
CA VAL A 20 8.23 -5.38 -21.54
C VAL A 20 8.06 -6.89 -21.76
N PRO A 21 8.89 -7.54 -22.60
CA PRO A 21 8.90 -8.99 -22.73
C PRO A 21 9.12 -9.68 -21.37
N GLN A 22 8.39 -10.77 -21.11
CA GLN A 22 8.54 -11.56 -19.89
C GLN A 22 9.69 -12.56 -20.07
N ASP A 23 10.58 -12.68 -19.08
CA ASP A 23 11.64 -13.69 -19.09
C ASP A 23 11.09 -15.01 -18.52
N PRO A 24 11.09 -16.12 -19.28
CA PRO A 24 10.63 -17.41 -18.78
C PRO A 24 11.51 -18.00 -17.66
N ASN A 25 12.71 -17.46 -17.44
CA ASN A 25 13.64 -17.90 -16.38
C ASN A 25 13.47 -17.11 -15.07
N ASP A 26 12.63 -16.07 -15.03
CA ASP A 26 12.34 -15.35 -13.80
C ASP A 26 11.71 -16.28 -12.75
N GLU A 27 12.11 -16.11 -11.48
CA GLU A 27 11.49 -16.85 -10.38
C GLU A 27 10.00 -16.48 -10.32
N PRO A 28 9.08 -17.46 -10.37
CA PRO A 28 7.66 -17.17 -10.32
C PRO A 28 7.28 -16.61 -8.94
N ALA A 29 6.34 -15.67 -8.93
CA ALA A 29 5.90 -14.99 -7.71
C ALA A 29 5.37 -15.97 -6.65
N SER A 30 4.88 -17.15 -7.05
CA SER A 30 4.47 -18.22 -6.15
C SER A 30 5.59 -18.63 -5.17
N VAL A 31 6.83 -18.73 -5.64
CA VAL A 31 8.00 -19.08 -4.82
C VAL A 31 8.29 -17.99 -3.78
N LEU A 32 8.21 -16.72 -4.17
CA LEU A 32 8.34 -15.60 -3.22
C LEU A 32 7.23 -15.63 -2.17
N LEU A 33 5.98 -15.87 -2.58
CA LEU A 33 4.85 -15.95 -1.66
C LEU A 33 4.99 -17.11 -0.67
N GLU A 34 5.52 -18.25 -1.09
CA GLU A 34 5.85 -19.37 -0.22
C GLU A 34 6.93 -19.01 0.80
N LYS A 35 8.02 -18.37 0.37
CA LYS A 35 9.09 -17.88 1.26
C LYS A 35 8.52 -16.92 2.32
N ILE A 36 7.64 -16.01 1.92
CA ILE A 36 6.99 -15.06 2.84
C ILE A 36 6.13 -15.78 3.89
N ARG A 37 5.34 -16.78 3.47
CA ARG A 37 4.52 -17.56 4.42
C ARG A 37 5.38 -18.34 5.40
N ALA A 38 6.44 -18.98 4.92
CA ALA A 38 7.38 -19.72 5.76
C ALA A 38 8.04 -18.80 6.80
N GLU A 39 8.48 -17.61 6.37
CA GLU A 39 9.09 -16.63 7.27
C GLU A 39 8.08 -16.08 8.29
N LYS A 40 6.85 -15.74 7.87
CA LYS A 40 5.78 -15.33 8.79
C LYS A 40 5.48 -16.42 9.83
N ALA A 41 5.38 -17.68 9.41
CA ALA A 41 5.15 -18.81 10.31
C ALA A 41 6.29 -18.95 11.34
N ARG A 42 7.55 -18.77 10.92
CA ARG A 42 8.71 -18.74 11.82
C ARG A 42 8.61 -17.61 12.85
N LEU A 43 8.34 -16.38 12.40
CA LEU A 43 8.23 -15.21 13.28
C LEU A 43 7.06 -15.32 14.27
N ILE A 44 5.96 -15.97 13.88
CA ILE A 44 4.83 -16.26 14.77
C ILE A 44 5.25 -17.27 15.85
N LYS A 45 5.95 -18.34 15.47
CA LYS A 45 6.47 -19.35 16.40
C LYS A 45 7.46 -18.74 17.41
N GLU A 46 8.25 -17.76 16.97
CA GLU A 46 9.16 -16.98 17.82
C GLU A 46 8.47 -15.89 18.66
N GLY A 47 7.17 -15.65 18.47
CA GLY A 47 6.41 -14.62 19.20
C GLY A 47 6.72 -13.18 18.78
N LYS A 48 7.47 -12.98 17.69
CA LYS A 48 7.84 -11.64 17.17
C LYS A 48 6.68 -10.93 16.50
N ILE A 49 5.77 -11.69 15.89
CA ILE A 49 4.54 -11.15 15.27
C ILE A 49 3.33 -11.97 15.69
N LYS A 50 2.16 -11.33 15.64
CA LYS A 50 0.89 -12.01 15.89
C LYS A 50 0.42 -12.74 14.64
N LYS A 51 -0.30 -13.85 14.83
CA LYS A 51 -0.95 -14.57 13.74
C LYS A 51 -2.03 -13.71 13.10
N ASP A 52 -1.99 -13.57 11.78
CA ASP A 52 -3.05 -12.91 11.03
C ASP A 52 -4.28 -13.84 10.95
N LYS A 53 -5.44 -13.31 11.34
CA LYS A 53 -6.70 -14.06 11.31
C LYS A 53 -7.30 -14.17 9.91
N LYS A 54 -6.85 -13.32 8.99
CA LYS A 54 -7.35 -13.23 7.60
C LYS A 54 -6.32 -13.69 6.58
N GLU A 55 -5.28 -14.40 7.02
CA GLU A 55 -4.29 -14.96 6.10
C GLU A 55 -4.98 -15.88 5.07
N SER A 56 -4.70 -15.64 3.80
CA SER A 56 -5.34 -16.30 2.68
C SER A 56 -4.39 -16.54 1.51
N ILE A 57 -4.76 -17.45 0.62
CA ILE A 57 -4.06 -17.77 -0.62
C ILE A 57 -5.01 -17.57 -1.79
N ILE A 58 -4.59 -16.80 -2.78
CA ILE A 58 -5.28 -16.70 -4.07
C ILE A 58 -4.66 -17.71 -5.03
N TYR A 59 -5.48 -18.45 -5.77
CA TYR A 59 -5.04 -19.43 -6.77
C TYR A 59 -6.07 -19.55 -7.91
N ARG A 60 -5.65 -20.09 -9.04
CA ARG A 60 -6.52 -20.39 -10.20
C ARG A 60 -6.91 -21.87 -10.19
N GLY A 61 -8.22 -22.15 -10.31
CA GLY A 61 -8.78 -23.50 -10.36
C GLY A 61 -8.68 -24.13 -11.76
N GLU A 62 -9.04 -25.42 -11.84
CA GLU A 62 -9.08 -26.17 -13.11
C GLU A 62 -10.16 -25.65 -14.08
N ASP A 63 -11.18 -24.99 -13.56
CA ASP A 63 -12.24 -24.32 -14.31
C ASP A 63 -11.85 -22.90 -14.79
N ASN A 64 -10.58 -22.51 -14.58
CA ASN A 64 -10.01 -21.20 -14.89
C ASN A 64 -10.52 -20.03 -14.04
N SER A 65 -11.34 -20.26 -13.02
CA SER A 65 -11.77 -19.24 -12.05
C SER A 65 -10.71 -19.00 -10.96
N TYR A 66 -10.74 -17.83 -10.35
CA TYR A 66 -9.88 -17.45 -9.24
C TYR A 66 -10.58 -17.67 -7.91
N TYR A 67 -9.84 -18.25 -6.97
CA TYR A 67 -10.31 -18.57 -5.63
C TYR A 67 -9.40 -18.00 -4.57
N GLU A 68 -9.99 -17.55 -3.46
CA GLU A 68 -9.28 -17.21 -2.23
C GLU A 68 -9.60 -18.26 -1.15
N LYS A 69 -8.57 -18.89 -0.60
CA LYS A 69 -8.67 -19.83 0.52
C LYS A 69 -8.14 -19.20 1.79
N PHE A 70 -8.99 -19.08 2.82
CA PHE A 70 -8.60 -18.62 4.14
C PHE A 70 -7.90 -19.73 4.92
N ILE A 71 -6.69 -19.47 5.39
CA ILE A 71 -5.83 -20.51 5.99
C ILE A 71 -6.39 -21.04 7.31
N LEU A 72 -7.01 -20.17 8.12
CA LEU A 72 -7.52 -20.56 9.43
C LEU A 72 -8.83 -21.33 9.37
N THR A 73 -9.78 -20.87 8.55
CA THR A 73 -11.13 -21.45 8.48
C THR A 73 -11.22 -22.55 7.43
N GLY A 74 -10.30 -22.58 6.47
CA GLY A 74 -10.38 -23.45 5.29
C GLY A 74 -11.44 -23.01 4.27
N GLU A 75 -12.15 -21.92 4.54
CA GLU A 75 -13.17 -21.37 3.65
C GLU A 75 -12.54 -21.00 2.30
N VAL A 76 -13.24 -21.36 1.22
CA VAL A 76 -12.85 -21.05 -0.16
C VAL A 76 -13.94 -20.20 -0.78
N LYS A 77 -13.55 -19.04 -1.31
CA LYS A 77 -14.45 -18.08 -1.97
C LYS A 77 -13.99 -17.90 -3.42
N CYS A 78 -14.91 -17.96 -4.38
CA CYS A 78 -14.64 -17.48 -5.75
C CYS A 78 -14.54 -15.94 -5.73
N ILE A 79 -13.51 -15.40 -6.38
CA ILE A 79 -13.19 -13.96 -6.38
C ILE A 79 -13.04 -13.39 -7.79
N ASP A 80 -13.64 -14.03 -8.80
CA ASP A 80 -13.57 -13.57 -10.20
C ASP A 80 -14.05 -12.12 -10.37
N ASP A 81 -14.99 -11.67 -9.55
CA ASP A 81 -15.49 -10.29 -9.49
C ASP A 81 -14.46 -9.28 -8.98
N GLU A 82 -13.43 -9.75 -8.28
CA GLU A 82 -12.32 -8.94 -7.76
C GLU A 82 -11.11 -8.92 -8.71
N ILE A 83 -11.07 -9.77 -9.75
CA ILE A 83 -9.92 -9.90 -10.65
C ILE A 83 -10.04 -8.90 -11.81
N PRO A 84 -9.16 -7.89 -11.89
CA PRO A 84 -9.30 -6.83 -12.89
C PRO A 84 -8.81 -7.22 -14.28
N PHE A 85 -7.90 -8.19 -14.38
CA PHE A 85 -7.29 -8.64 -15.63
C PHE A 85 -6.52 -9.95 -15.46
N GLU A 86 -6.24 -10.61 -16.59
CA GLU A 86 -5.37 -11.78 -16.68
C GLU A 86 -3.90 -11.41 -16.48
N LEU A 87 -3.21 -12.21 -15.67
CA LEU A 87 -1.81 -12.01 -15.34
C LEU A 87 -0.86 -12.62 -16.38
N PRO A 88 0.33 -12.03 -16.58
CA PRO A 88 1.40 -12.70 -17.31
C PRO A 88 1.85 -13.99 -16.62
N LYS A 89 2.51 -14.88 -17.38
CA LYS A 89 3.10 -16.11 -16.83
C LYS A 89 4.08 -15.76 -15.70
N GLY A 90 3.96 -16.49 -14.58
CA GLY A 90 4.83 -16.32 -13.41
C GLY A 90 4.40 -15.24 -12.43
N TRP A 91 3.38 -14.43 -12.75
CA TRP A 91 2.79 -13.47 -11.84
C TRP A 91 1.67 -14.11 -11.02
N GLU A 92 1.43 -13.59 -9.82
CA GLU A 92 0.40 -14.09 -8.91
C GLU A 92 -0.35 -12.93 -8.26
N TRP A 93 -1.66 -13.11 -8.06
CA TRP A 93 -2.45 -12.22 -7.21
C TRP A 93 -2.17 -12.53 -5.74
N CYS A 94 -2.02 -11.50 -4.92
CA CYS A 94 -2.01 -11.63 -3.47
C CYS A 94 -2.70 -10.43 -2.81
N ARG A 95 -3.11 -10.59 -1.55
CA ARG A 95 -3.65 -9.47 -0.77
C ARG A 95 -2.52 -8.51 -0.38
N LEU A 96 -2.81 -7.21 -0.32
CA LEU A 96 -1.84 -6.15 -0.02
C LEU A 96 -1.01 -6.44 1.26
N GLY A 97 -1.67 -6.91 2.32
CA GLY A 97 -1.03 -7.26 3.60
C GLY A 97 -0.06 -8.45 3.53
N THR A 98 -0.01 -9.17 2.41
CA THR A 98 0.98 -10.22 2.20
C THR A 98 2.38 -9.62 2.10
N ILE A 99 2.54 -8.56 1.30
CA ILE A 99 3.85 -7.96 0.97
C ILE A 99 4.03 -6.53 1.52
N PHE A 100 2.97 -5.88 2.00
CA PHE A 100 3.03 -4.55 2.62
C PHE A 100 2.55 -4.55 4.08
N GLN A 101 3.00 -3.56 4.85
CA GLN A 101 2.47 -3.20 6.16
C GLN A 101 1.75 -1.87 6.08
N THR A 102 0.75 -1.72 6.94
CA THR A 102 -0.03 -0.49 7.06
C THR A 102 0.11 0.11 8.46
N SER A 103 0.09 1.43 8.53
CA SER A 103 0.02 2.17 9.78
C SER A 103 -0.81 3.44 9.59
N SER A 104 -1.52 3.85 10.64
CA SER A 104 -2.14 5.17 10.73
C SER A 104 -1.37 6.03 11.72
N GLY A 105 -1.59 7.35 11.66
CA GLY A 105 -0.97 8.28 12.60
C GLY A 105 -1.94 8.82 13.64
N THR A 106 -1.62 10.01 14.14
CA THR A 106 -2.31 10.64 15.27
C THR A 106 -2.34 12.15 15.07
N THR A 107 -3.38 12.80 15.60
CA THR A 107 -3.53 14.26 15.55
C THR A 107 -3.20 14.86 16.91
N PRO A 108 -2.14 15.69 17.01
CA PRO A 108 -1.93 16.56 18.16
C PRO A 108 -3.10 17.52 18.37
N GLN A 109 -3.26 18.07 19.56
CA GLN A 109 -4.34 19.01 19.84
C GLN A 109 -4.22 20.29 18.99
N SER A 110 -5.09 20.43 17.98
CA SER A 110 -4.97 21.44 16.92
C SER A 110 -4.92 22.90 17.34
N ASN A 111 -5.44 23.25 18.53
CA ASN A 111 -5.47 24.61 19.04
C ASN A 111 -4.35 24.94 20.03
N ASN A 112 -3.39 24.02 20.23
CA ASN A 112 -2.28 24.24 21.13
C ASN A 112 -1.02 24.70 20.34
N PRO A 113 -0.60 25.97 20.47
CA PRO A 113 0.55 26.48 19.72
C PRO A 113 1.86 25.75 20.04
N LEU A 114 1.98 25.08 21.19
CA LEU A 114 3.15 24.26 21.54
C LEU A 114 3.47 23.20 20.47
N TYR A 115 2.45 22.72 19.76
CA TYR A 115 2.58 21.62 18.80
C TYR A 115 2.75 22.07 17.35
N TYR A 116 2.52 23.35 17.04
CA TYR A 116 2.48 23.84 15.65
C TYR A 116 3.31 25.10 15.41
N LYS A 117 3.43 25.97 16.41
CA LYS A 117 4.17 27.23 16.27
C LYS A 117 5.66 26.90 16.08
N ASP A 118 6.24 27.46 15.04
CA ASP A 118 7.65 27.27 14.65
C ASP A 118 8.03 25.79 14.40
N GLY A 119 7.05 24.93 14.08
CA GLY A 119 7.28 23.53 13.74
C GLY A 119 7.98 23.36 12.38
N ASP A 120 8.89 22.39 12.30
CA ASP A 120 9.70 22.09 11.13
C ASP A 120 9.45 20.68 10.55
N ILE A 121 8.73 19.82 11.27
CA ILE A 121 8.40 18.45 10.86
C ILE A 121 7.10 18.47 10.07
N ASN A 122 7.12 17.98 8.83
CA ASN A 122 5.90 17.88 8.02
C ASN A 122 4.89 16.92 8.65
N TRP A 123 3.62 17.33 8.72
CA TRP A 123 2.51 16.51 9.20
C TRP A 123 1.41 16.40 8.14
N ILE A 124 1.31 15.23 7.52
CA ILE A 124 0.45 14.98 6.37
C ILE A 124 -0.99 14.69 6.82
N ARG A 125 -1.93 15.37 6.18
CA ARG A 125 -3.38 15.13 6.27
C ARG A 125 -3.90 14.67 4.92
N THR A 126 -5.17 14.26 4.89
CA THR A 126 -5.82 13.80 3.67
C THR A 126 -5.92 14.90 2.59
N THR A 127 -5.89 16.17 2.99
CA THR A 127 -5.90 17.34 2.09
C THR A 127 -4.57 17.55 1.36
N ASP A 128 -3.46 17.04 1.91
CA ASP A 128 -2.13 17.16 1.30
C ASP A 128 -1.91 16.12 0.18
N LEU A 129 -2.68 15.03 0.17
CA LEU A 129 -2.54 13.95 -0.80
C LEU A 129 -3.09 14.35 -2.18
N ASN A 130 -2.26 14.22 -3.22
CA ASN A 130 -2.51 14.81 -4.54
C ASN A 130 -2.29 13.86 -5.72
N ASN A 131 -2.16 12.55 -5.46
CA ASN A 131 -1.85 11.48 -6.43
C ASN A 131 -0.46 11.60 -7.07
N GLU A 132 0.46 12.35 -6.47
CA GLU A 132 1.82 12.56 -6.99
C GLU A 132 2.88 12.18 -5.94
N ILE A 133 4.14 12.48 -6.25
CA ILE A 133 5.21 12.49 -5.25
C ILE A 133 5.04 13.74 -4.39
N LEU A 134 4.77 13.55 -3.09
CA LEU A 134 4.67 14.66 -2.16
C LEU A 134 6.07 15.11 -1.75
N ARG A 135 6.29 16.43 -1.68
CA ARG A 135 7.57 17.03 -1.27
C ARG A 135 7.49 17.92 -0.03
N ASN A 136 6.30 18.30 0.38
CA ASN A 136 6.03 19.15 1.54
C ASN A 136 4.58 18.94 2.00
N ALA A 137 4.30 19.16 3.28
CA ALA A 137 2.94 19.25 3.82
C ALA A 137 2.59 20.71 4.15
N GLU A 138 1.32 21.07 4.04
CA GLU A 138 0.85 22.43 4.38
C GLU A 138 1.08 22.76 5.86
N VAL A 139 0.94 21.76 6.73
CA VAL A 139 1.09 21.90 8.18
C VAL A 139 2.36 21.23 8.65
N LYS A 140 3.06 21.92 9.54
CA LYS A 140 4.21 21.39 10.27
C LYS A 140 3.94 21.35 11.76
N ILE A 141 4.57 20.41 12.43
CA ILE A 141 4.49 20.21 13.87
C ILE A 141 5.86 20.30 14.50
N THR A 142 5.89 20.53 15.82
CA THR A 142 7.11 20.58 16.62
C THR A 142 7.55 19.17 17.03
N GLU A 143 8.83 19.01 17.37
CA GLU A 143 9.35 17.77 17.97
C GLU A 143 8.64 17.45 19.31
N GLN A 144 8.20 18.48 20.04
CA GLN A 144 7.40 18.31 21.26
C GLN A 144 6.09 17.56 20.98
N ALA A 145 5.42 17.86 19.85
CA ALA A 145 4.23 17.13 19.43
C ALA A 145 4.52 15.64 19.15
N CYS A 146 5.68 15.36 18.52
CA CYS A 146 6.12 13.99 18.27
C CYS A 146 6.33 13.21 19.58
N VAL A 147 6.94 13.83 20.59
CA VAL A 147 7.18 13.23 21.90
C VAL A 147 5.86 13.00 22.65
N ASP A 148 5.05 14.04 22.83
CA ASP A 148 3.86 13.99 23.70
C ASP A 148 2.79 13.03 23.14
N TYR A 149 2.66 12.97 21.81
CA TYR A 149 1.71 12.08 21.14
C TYR A 149 2.33 10.77 20.63
N LYS A 150 3.63 10.56 20.87
CA LYS A 150 4.38 9.38 20.39
C LYS A 150 4.16 9.13 18.90
N LEU A 151 4.23 10.21 18.10
CA LEU A 151 3.99 10.13 16.67
C LEU A 151 5.03 9.23 16.02
N LYS A 152 4.57 8.40 15.09
CA LYS A 152 5.44 7.51 14.32
C LYS A 152 5.81 8.19 13.02
N GLU A 153 7.10 8.26 12.75
CA GLU A 153 7.58 8.68 11.45
C GLU A 153 7.16 7.68 10.37
N VAL A 154 6.75 8.21 9.23
CA VAL A 154 6.44 7.41 8.06
C VAL A 154 7.74 7.04 7.36
N PRO A 155 7.96 5.75 7.03
CA PRO A 155 9.14 5.35 6.26
C PRO A 155 9.25 6.11 4.94
N ILE A 156 10.47 6.53 4.59
CA ILE A 156 10.74 7.13 3.28
C ILE A 156 10.39 6.11 2.19
N ASN A 157 9.79 6.58 1.10
CA ASN A 157 9.19 5.79 0.02
C ASN A 157 7.92 5.03 0.41
N ALA A 158 7.30 5.28 1.57
CA ALA A 158 5.94 4.80 1.80
C ALA A 158 4.94 5.48 0.85
N VAL A 159 3.84 4.79 0.55
CA VAL A 159 2.67 5.38 -0.10
C VAL A 159 1.67 5.74 0.99
N CYS A 160 1.33 7.02 1.12
CA CYS A 160 0.25 7.46 2.00
C CYS A 160 -1.05 7.52 1.23
N ILE A 161 -2.15 7.02 1.80
CA ILE A 161 -3.48 7.02 1.21
C ILE A 161 -4.53 7.56 2.18
N ALA A 162 -5.45 8.39 1.70
CA ALA A 162 -6.58 8.89 2.48
C ALA A 162 -7.61 7.78 2.69
N MET A 163 -7.89 7.43 3.94
CA MET A 163 -8.93 6.47 4.30
C MET A 163 -10.31 7.11 4.40
N TYR A 164 -10.35 8.38 4.82
CA TYR A 164 -11.58 9.13 5.07
C TYR A 164 -11.48 10.54 4.48
N GLY A 165 -12.62 11.20 4.29
CA GLY A 165 -12.70 12.60 3.87
C GLY A 165 -13.95 12.90 3.07
N GLY A 166 -14.07 14.14 2.59
CA GLY A 166 -15.16 14.56 1.72
C GLY A 166 -15.12 13.89 0.35
N ALA A 167 -16.12 14.21 -0.49
CA ALA A 167 -16.21 13.69 -1.86
C ALA A 167 -14.88 13.88 -2.62
N GLY A 168 -14.41 12.82 -3.27
CA GLY A 168 -13.14 12.82 -4.01
C GLY A 168 -11.86 12.73 -3.17
N THR A 169 -11.96 12.62 -1.83
CA THR A 169 -10.77 12.53 -0.95
C THR A 169 -10.32 11.11 -0.69
N ILE A 170 -11.26 10.20 -0.39
CA ILE A 170 -10.96 8.79 -0.11
C ILE A 170 -10.13 8.22 -1.26
N GLY A 171 -9.07 7.50 -0.92
CA GLY A 171 -8.10 6.88 -1.81
C GLY A 171 -7.13 7.84 -2.53
N LYS A 172 -7.24 9.17 -2.36
CA LYS A 172 -6.16 10.07 -2.80
C LYS A 172 -4.90 9.62 -2.09
N HIS A 173 -3.79 9.61 -2.81
CA HIS A 173 -2.56 9.04 -2.28
C HIS A 173 -1.35 9.86 -2.68
N ALA A 174 -0.19 9.59 -2.10
CA ALA A 174 1.07 10.19 -2.52
C ALA A 174 2.26 9.28 -2.16
N LEU A 175 3.32 9.35 -2.96
CA LEU A 175 4.60 8.75 -2.62
C LEU A 175 5.41 9.72 -1.76
N ILE A 176 5.87 9.27 -0.59
CA ILE A 176 6.55 10.11 0.39
C ILE A 176 8.06 10.03 0.22
N GLN A 177 8.74 11.17 0.12
CA GLN A 177 10.20 11.25 -0.07
C GLN A 177 10.91 12.16 0.96
N PHE A 178 10.26 12.46 2.08
CA PHE A 178 10.77 13.35 3.11
C PHE A 178 10.34 12.88 4.51
N ARG A 179 11.04 13.35 5.55
CA ARG A 179 10.70 13.08 6.97
C ARG A 179 9.33 13.65 7.30
N THR A 180 8.42 12.81 7.80
CA THR A 180 7.05 13.22 8.08
C THR A 180 6.35 12.29 9.06
N THR A 181 5.28 12.80 9.67
CA THR A 181 4.26 12.03 10.39
C THR A 181 2.89 12.26 9.73
N ILE A 182 1.91 11.42 10.04
CA ILE A 182 0.56 11.48 9.43
C ILE A 182 -0.53 11.62 10.50
N ASN A 183 -1.71 12.06 10.10
CA ASN A 183 -2.89 12.03 10.97
C ASN A 183 -3.60 10.65 10.97
N GLN A 184 -4.65 10.49 11.78
CA GLN A 184 -5.41 9.23 11.87
C GLN A 184 -6.21 8.87 10.61
N SER A 185 -6.43 9.83 9.71
CA SER A 185 -7.23 9.65 8.50
C SER A 185 -6.40 9.23 7.29
N VAL A 186 -5.08 9.23 7.43
CA VAL A 186 -4.12 8.78 6.42
C VAL A 186 -3.54 7.43 6.85
N CYS A 187 -3.41 6.53 5.89
CA CYS A 187 -2.73 5.25 6.05
C CYS A 187 -1.41 5.30 5.29
N ALA A 188 -0.30 5.05 5.97
CA ALA A 188 0.99 4.79 5.34
C ALA A 188 1.09 3.30 5.00
N ILE A 189 1.46 3.01 3.76
CA ILE A 189 1.69 1.67 3.23
C ILE A 189 3.17 1.57 2.83
N HIS A 190 3.88 0.60 3.37
CA HIS A 190 5.29 0.39 3.05
C HIS A 190 5.60 -1.11 2.95
N PRO A 191 6.58 -1.49 2.11
CA PRO A 191 6.83 -2.89 1.81
C PRO A 191 7.50 -3.59 3.01
N ASN A 192 7.15 -4.87 3.21
CA ASN A 192 7.75 -5.75 4.23
C ASN A 192 8.93 -6.56 3.69
N ILE A 193 9.12 -6.50 2.39
CA ILE A 193 10.10 -7.23 1.60
C ILE A 193 10.77 -6.23 0.65
N ASP A 194 11.77 -6.66 -0.11
CA ASP A 194 12.28 -5.84 -1.20
C ASP A 194 11.24 -5.74 -2.31
N CYS A 195 10.49 -4.64 -2.31
CA CYS A 195 9.43 -4.36 -3.28
C CYS A 195 9.35 -2.85 -3.54
N SER A 196 9.10 -2.48 -4.78
CA SER A 196 9.02 -1.08 -5.19
C SER A 196 7.70 -0.44 -4.76
N SER A 197 7.75 0.49 -3.79
CA SER A 197 6.58 1.34 -3.47
C SER A 197 6.11 2.20 -4.65
N LYS A 198 6.99 2.48 -5.63
CA LYS A 198 6.58 3.18 -6.85
C LYS A 198 5.58 2.35 -7.65
N PHE A 199 5.74 1.02 -7.68
CA PHE A 199 4.75 0.15 -8.31
C PHE A 199 3.39 0.28 -7.62
N LEU A 200 3.35 0.25 -6.28
CA LEU A 200 2.09 0.42 -5.53
C LEU A 200 1.44 1.78 -5.83
N HIS A 201 2.22 2.86 -5.86
CA HIS A 201 1.73 4.19 -6.22
C HIS A 201 1.07 4.20 -7.61
N ILE A 202 1.76 3.65 -8.61
CA ILE A 202 1.25 3.54 -9.99
C ILE A 202 0.02 2.62 -10.07
N PHE A 203 0.00 1.53 -9.32
CA PHE A 203 -1.13 0.60 -9.27
C PHE A 203 -2.39 1.25 -8.70
N ILE A 204 -2.27 2.05 -7.64
CA ILE A 204 -3.40 2.80 -7.06
C ILE A 204 -3.92 3.84 -8.06
N GLN A 205 -3.04 4.53 -8.80
CA GLN A 205 -3.45 5.44 -9.88
C GLN A 205 -4.24 4.70 -10.98
N TYR A 206 -3.82 3.50 -11.35
CA TYR A 206 -4.51 2.68 -12.36
C TYR A 206 -5.91 2.26 -11.91
N GLN A 207 -6.05 1.80 -10.67
CA GLN A 207 -7.35 1.34 -10.13
C GLN A 207 -8.33 2.50 -9.85
N ARG A 208 -7.84 3.74 -9.83
CA ARG A 208 -8.64 4.94 -9.51
C ARG A 208 -8.45 6.07 -10.56
N PRO A 209 -8.86 5.85 -11.82
CA PRO A 209 -8.71 6.84 -12.89
C PRO A 209 -9.65 8.05 -12.79
#